data_AF-A0A961F9S3-F1
#
_entry.id   AF-A0A961F9S3-F1
#
_cell.length_a   1.000
_cell.length_b   1.000
_cell.length_c   1.000
_cell.angle_alpha   90.00
_cell.angle_beta   90.00
_cell.angle_gamma   90.00
#
_symmetry.space_group_name_H-M   'P 1'
#
loop_
_entity.id
_entity.type
_entity.pdbx_description
1 polymer ?
#
loop_
_entity_poly.entity_id
_entity_poly.type
_entity_poly.pdbx_seq_one_letter_code
_entity_poly.pdbx_strand_id
1 'polypeptide(L)' 'MPDDANHPPLKVHVNLGSRSYDVLVGSNLLDRTGAETQAVLSGRNHAVLLTDSNVGPLYADRVVASLSA' A
#
# COMPACT_ATOMS: atom_id res chain seq x y z
N MET A 1 12.29 -10.02 -17.41
CA MET A 1 12.75 -9.33 -16.19
C MET A 1 12.99 -10.40 -15.14
N PRO A 2 14.09 -10.35 -14.38
CA PRO A 2 14.29 -11.26 -13.26
C PRO A 2 13.14 -11.10 -12.28
N ASP A 3 12.87 -12.15 -11.52
CA ASP A 3 11.70 -12.33 -10.66
C ASP A 3 11.65 -11.28 -9.52
N ASP A 4 11.03 -10.13 -9.77
CA ASP A 4 10.83 -9.03 -8.80
C ASP A 4 9.83 -9.39 -7.68
N ALA A 5 9.33 -10.62 -7.66
CA ALA A 5 8.33 -11.08 -6.71
C ALA A 5 8.80 -11.04 -5.24
N ASN A 6 10.10 -10.90 -4.99
CA ASN A 6 10.66 -11.07 -3.64
C ASN A 6 11.73 -10.04 -3.20
N HIS A 7 11.88 -8.90 -3.89
CA HIS A 7 12.75 -7.83 -3.38
C HIS A 7 12.02 -7.00 -2.31
N PRO A 8 12.66 -6.68 -1.17
CA PRO A 8 12.08 -5.75 -0.22
C PRO A 8 11.86 -4.40 -0.92
N PRO A 9 10.71 -3.73 -0.68
CA PRO A 9 10.43 -2.47 -1.35
C PRO A 9 11.48 -1.44 -1.00
N LEU A 10 11.90 -0.67 -2.01
CA LEU A 10 12.72 0.51 -1.79
C LEU A 10 11.92 1.49 -0.95
N LYS A 11 12.49 1.90 0.19
CA LYS A 11 11.88 2.84 1.11
C LYS A 11 12.53 4.21 0.94
N VAL A 12 11.75 5.18 0.47
CA VAL A 12 12.18 6.57 0.27
C VAL A 12 11.57 7.44 1.36
N HIS A 13 12.41 7.99 2.24
CA HIS A 13 11.97 8.88 3.30
C HIS A 13 11.80 10.32 2.78
N VAL A 14 10.61 10.89 2.93
CA VAL A 14 10.29 12.26 2.53
C VAL A 14 10.18 13.12 3.79
N ASN A 15 11.13 14.04 3.97
CA ASN A 15 11.16 14.92 5.13
C ASN A 15 10.30 16.17 4.91
N LEU A 16 9.21 16.29 5.66
CA LEU A 16 8.30 17.43 5.69
C LEU A 16 8.06 17.91 7.13
N GLY A 17 9.03 17.68 8.03
CA GLY A 17 8.90 17.96 9.46
C GLY A 17 7.88 17.04 10.12
N SER A 18 6.83 17.61 10.73
CA SER A 18 5.79 16.87 11.46
C SER A 18 4.92 15.97 10.57
N ARG A 19 4.98 16.14 9.25
CA ARG A 19 4.24 15.34 8.26
C ARG A 19 5.16 14.50 7.38
N SER A 20 6.37 14.19 7.86
CA SER A 20 7.28 13.30 7.13
C SER A 20 6.67 11.91 6.97
N TYR A 21 6.89 11.28 5.83
CA TYR A 21 6.36 9.95 5.53
C TYR A 21 7.32 9.16 4.64
N ASP A 22 7.11 7.86 4.57
CA ASP A 22 7.88 6.96 3.74
C ASP A 22 7.07 6.55 2.51
N VAL A 23 7.72 6.55 1.35
CA VAL A 23 7.17 6.01 0.10
C VAL A 23 7.80 4.64 -0.15
N LEU A 24 6.95 3.63 -0.34
CA LEU A 24 7.39 2.28 -0.70
C LEU A 24 7.29 2.10 -2.22
N VAL A 25 8.38 1.69 -2.85
CA VAL A 25 8.46 1.43 -4.30
C VAL A 25 8.90 -0.01 -4.53
N GLY A 26 8.07 -0.77 -5.25
CA GLY A 26 8.35 -2.17 -5.55
C GLY A 26 7.17 -2.87 -6.21
N SER A 27 7.38 -4.13 -6.57
CA SER A 27 6.37 -4.99 -7.16
C SER A 27 5.47 -5.62 -6.09
N ASN A 28 4.23 -5.95 -6.47
CA ASN A 28 3.26 -6.65 -5.61
C ASN A 28 2.87 -5.96 -4.29
N LEU A 29 3.11 -4.64 -4.17
CA LEU A 29 2.76 -3.89 -2.97
C LEU A 29 1.26 -3.80 -2.71
N LEU A 30 0.42 -3.92 -3.75
CA LEU A 30 -1.03 -3.88 -3.58
C LEU A 30 -1.56 -5.02 -2.70
N ASP A 31 -0.94 -6.21 -2.75
CA ASP A 31 -1.32 -7.35 -1.89
C ASP A 31 -0.92 -7.15 -0.43
N ARG A 32 0.02 -6.23 -0.18
CA ARG A 32 0.54 -5.91 1.15
C ARG A 32 -0.08 -4.64 1.74
N THR A 33 -0.97 -3.97 1.03
CA THR A 33 -1.58 -2.70 1.44
C THR A 33 -2.11 -2.72 2.88
N GLY A 34 -2.81 -3.78 3.30
CA GLY A 34 -3.31 -3.93 4.66
C GLY A 34 -2.20 -3.96 5.71
N ALA A 35 -1.19 -4.81 5.52
CA ALA A 35 -0.05 -4.94 6.43
C ALA A 35 0.74 -3.63 6.56
N GLU A 36 1.04 -2.97 5.44
CA GLU A 36 1.75 -1.68 5.45
C GLU A 36 0.92 -0.57 6.10
N THR A 37 -0.39 -0.57 5.88
CA THR A 37 -1.30 0.42 6.50
C THR A 37 -1.38 0.23 8.02
N GLN A 38 -1.50 -1.01 8.50
CA GLN A 38 -1.54 -1.34 9.93
C GLN A 38 -0.23 -0.99 10.66
N ALA A 39 0.92 -1.17 10.00
CA ALA A 39 2.22 -0.82 10.56
C ALA A 39 2.34 0.68 10.87
N VAL A 40 1.68 1.55 10.11
CA VAL A 40 1.71 3.02 10.28
C VAL A 40 0.52 3.53 11.10
N LEU A 41 -0.66 2.93 10.95
CA LEU A 41 -1.92 3.38 11.54
C LEU A 41 -2.45 2.39 12.59
N SER A 42 -1.59 2.01 13.53
CA SER A 42 -1.93 1.04 14.58
C SER A 42 -3.23 1.38 15.30
N GLY A 43 -4.13 0.40 15.42
CA GLY A 43 -5.39 0.52 16.16
C GLY A 43 -6.57 1.06 15.34
N ARG A 44 -6.42 1.24 14.02
CA ARG A 44 -7.54 1.53 13.12
C ARG A 44 -8.05 0.24 12.47
N ASN A 45 -9.37 0.04 12.51
CA ASN A 45 -10.03 -1.15 11.99
C ASN A 45 -10.90 -0.88 10.76
N HIS A 46 -10.98 0.38 10.32
CA HIS A 46 -11.79 0.78 9.18
C HIS A 46 -10.96 1.63 8.21
N ALA A 47 -11.10 1.33 6.94
CA ALA A 47 -10.54 2.08 5.83
C ALA A 47 -11.63 2.27 4.76
N VAL A 48 -11.56 3.37 4.02
CA VAL A 48 -12.43 3.65 2.88
C VAL A 48 -11.55 3.70 1.64
N LEU A 49 -11.82 2.83 0.67
CA LEU A 49 -11.14 2.86 -0.63
C LEU A 49 -11.86 3.85 -1.55
N LEU A 50 -11.14 4.87 -2.02
CA LEU A 50 -11.62 5.83 -3.01
C LEU A 50 -10.84 5.63 -4.31
N THR A 51 -11.54 5.34 -5.40
CA THR A 51 -10.95 5.11 -6.73
C THR A 51 -11.94 5.54 -7.82
N ASP A 52 -11.45 5.73 -9.04
CA ASP A 52 -12.28 6.11 -10.19
C ASP A 52 -12.76 4.87 -10.98
N SER A 53 -13.59 5.12 -12.00
CA SER A 53 -14.18 4.07 -12.85
C SER A 53 -13.19 3.38 -13.80
N ASN A 54 -11.99 3.93 -13.98
CA ASN A 54 -10.96 3.35 -14.85
C ASN A 54 -9.98 2.46 -14.06
N VAL A 55 -9.61 2.88 -12.86
CA VAL A 55 -8.64 2.18 -11.99
C VAL A 55 -9.34 1.13 -11.13
N GLY A 56 -10.56 1.42 -10.67
CA GLY A 56 -11.33 0.54 -9.81
C GLY A 56 -11.47 -0.89 -10.35
N PRO A 57 -11.94 -1.10 -11.59
CA PRO A 57 -12.10 -2.43 -12.17
C PRO A 57 -10.80 -3.25 -12.27
N LEU A 58 -9.63 -2.59 -12.22
CA LEU A 58 -8.33 -3.24 -12.38
C LEU A 58 -7.70 -3.64 -11.05
N TYR A 59 -7.90 -2.84 -9.99
CA TYR A 59 -7.10 -2.97 -8.75
C TYR A 59 -7.90 -2.95 -7.46
N ALA A 60 -9.17 -2.51 -7.48
CA ALA A 60 -9.93 -2.32 -6.24
C ALA A 60 -10.08 -3.61 -5.44
N ASP A 61 -10.46 -4.71 -6.11
CA ASP A 61 -10.67 -6.01 -5.46
C ASP A 61 -9.39 -6.52 -4.77
N ARG A 62 -8.23 -6.34 -5.43
CA ARG A 62 -6.92 -6.72 -4.88
C ARG A 62 -6.59 -5.93 -3.61
N VAL A 63 -6.85 -4.62 -3.62
CA VAL A 63 -6.59 -3.75 -2.46
C VAL A 63 -7.57 -4.04 -1.32
N VAL A 64 -8.86 -4.24 -1.62
CA VAL A 64 -9.88 -4.59 -0.62
C VAL A 64 -9.55 -5.92 0.04
N ALA A 65 -9.13 -6.92 -0.73
CA ALA A 65 -8.70 -8.21 -0.19
C ALA A 65 -7.53 -8.05 0.79
N SER A 66 -6.54 -7.23 0.46
CA SER A 66 -5.40 -6.94 1.34
C SER A 66 -5.81 -6.20 2.61
N LEU A 67 -6.75 -5.24 2.52
CA LEU A 67 -7.22 -4.43 3.66
C LEU A 67 -8.16 -5.19 4.60
N SER A 68 -8.81 -6.25 4.12
CA SER A 68 -9.81 -7.02 4.87
C SER A 68 -9.26 -8.33 5.46
N ALA A 69 -8.00 -8.65 5.17
CA ALA A 69 -7.27 -9.80 5.71
C ALA A 69 -6.80 -9.55 7.15
#